data_AF-A0A1V5U3A1-F1
#
_entry.id   AF-A0A1V5U3A1-F1
#
_cell.length_a   1.000
_cell.length_b   1.000
_cell.length_c   1.000
_cell.angle_alpha   90.00
_cell.angle_beta   90.00
_cell.angle_gamma   90.00
#
_symmetry.space_group_name_H-M   'P 1'
#
loop_
_entity.id
_entity.type
_entity.pdbx_description
1 polymer ?
#
loop_
_entity_poly.entity_id
_entity_poly.type
_entity_poly.pdbx_seq_one_letter_code
_entity_poly.pdbx_strand_id
1 'polypeptide(L)'
;MSDQNAIQGKITEGIQGLFTGVISERKQYYSSNSAPAQRDVDGLISSYANEIGAATAAVNLIPGPAGMIATVPEVIAMIRKQVRMIYDIGKAYGKDDTVLTQEMLLGIAFSATGTLGAGLFVVQGTKVFLKRATLKVIQKVLAQFGTRVTQKVISSMGAKWIPLIGAGAMGLWSRSSTKSIGMIAKDVFSKEIIVEDIEEKRETSFVATEVKTTASSIDAIEYEKIKALISMLHTSKKSSEKKKDFIEKLIDSNKYFDSEEAHALRQLNFKGEKADVNYAVFDNNPEASLALLMDMVMLAVSDGKISSAESIFIKTVAKKLNIDPKDAEELINDARETIEGQDQNKSIENSSN
;
A
#
# COMPACT_ATOMS: atom_id res chain seq x y z
N MET A 1 5.38 20.43 -16.41
CA MET A 1 5.84 19.48 -15.37
C MET A 1 4.62 18.69 -14.94
N SER A 2 4.65 17.36 -15.00
CA SER A 2 3.49 16.54 -14.64
C SER A 2 3.15 16.69 -13.14
N ASP A 3 1.86 16.70 -12.80
CA ASP A 3 1.37 16.80 -11.41
C ASP A 3 1.93 15.67 -10.53
N GLN A 4 2.20 14.50 -11.11
CA GLN A 4 2.86 13.36 -10.48
C GLN A 4 4.27 13.70 -9.97
N ASN A 5 5.07 14.43 -10.75
CA ASN A 5 6.43 14.81 -10.35
C ASN A 5 6.40 15.82 -9.19
N ALA A 6 5.39 16.70 -9.15
CA ALA A 6 5.21 17.65 -8.06
C ALA A 6 4.79 16.96 -6.75
N ILE A 7 3.86 16.01 -6.81
CA ILE A 7 3.43 15.20 -5.66
C ILE A 7 4.61 14.36 -5.14
N GLN A 8 5.32 13.66 -6.03
CA GLN A 8 6.48 12.84 -5.67
C GLN A 8 7.57 13.68 -5.00
N GLY A 9 7.85 14.86 -5.52
CA GLY A 9 8.82 15.79 -4.93
C GLY A 9 8.44 16.18 -3.50
N LYS A 10 7.19 16.63 -3.29
CA LYS A 10 6.70 17.04 -1.96
C LYS A 10 6.62 15.89 -0.96
N ILE A 11 6.20 14.70 -1.38
CA ILE A 11 6.19 13.51 -0.52
C ILE A 11 7.63 13.16 -0.12
N THR A 12 8.54 13.11 -1.10
CA THR A 12 9.96 12.78 -0.85
C THR A 12 10.61 13.79 0.09
N GLU A 13 10.34 15.08 -0.09
CA GLU A 13 10.78 16.15 0.81
C GLU A 13 10.17 16.00 2.21
N GLY A 14 8.86 15.74 2.31
CA GLY A 14 8.16 15.59 3.59
C GLY A 14 8.58 14.37 4.42
N ILE A 15 9.09 13.31 3.77
CA ILE A 15 9.66 12.14 4.47
C ILE A 15 11.14 12.32 4.82
N GLN A 16 11.84 13.30 4.22
CA GLN A 16 13.21 13.60 4.63
C GLN A 16 13.22 14.05 6.09
N GLY A 17 14.09 13.44 6.89
CA GLY A 17 14.17 13.75 8.33
C GLY A 17 12.96 13.30 9.16
N LEU A 18 11.91 12.74 8.56
CA LEU A 18 10.73 12.25 9.30
C LEU A 18 11.12 11.15 10.27
N PHE A 19 11.91 10.18 9.83
CA PHE A 19 12.36 9.05 10.64
C PHE A 19 13.21 9.51 11.83
N THR A 20 14.20 10.37 11.59
CA THR A 20 15.03 10.95 12.66
C THR A 20 14.21 11.79 13.63
N GLY A 21 13.25 12.55 13.11
CA GLY A 21 12.34 13.36 13.92
C GLY A 21 11.49 12.49 14.85
N VAL A 22 10.90 11.40 14.32
CA VAL A 22 10.13 10.44 15.13
C VAL A 22 11.02 9.77 16.17
N ILE A 23 12.22 9.33 15.81
CA ILE A 23 13.15 8.72 16.77
C ILE A 23 13.45 9.68 17.92
N SER A 24 13.77 10.93 17.62
CA SER A 24 14.04 11.95 18.65
C SER A 24 12.83 12.18 19.56
N GLU A 25 11.64 12.35 18.96
CA GLU A 25 10.38 12.54 19.67
C GLU A 25 10.06 11.36 20.61
N ARG A 26 10.19 10.12 20.12
CA ARG A 26 9.87 8.93 20.91
C ARG A 26 10.91 8.62 21.98
N LYS A 27 12.20 8.89 21.73
CA LYS A 27 13.25 8.83 22.77
C LYS A 27 12.92 9.77 23.93
N GLN A 28 12.52 11.00 23.61
CA GLN A 28 12.10 11.96 24.64
C GLN A 28 10.86 11.46 25.39
N TYR A 29 9.84 10.95 24.69
CA TYR A 29 8.64 10.39 25.32
C TYR A 29 8.96 9.28 26.32
N TYR A 30 9.75 8.28 25.93
CA TYR A 30 10.09 7.15 26.82
C TYR A 30 11.19 7.45 27.86
N SER A 31 11.74 8.67 27.87
CA SER A 31 12.55 9.12 29.02
C SER A 31 11.71 9.33 30.28
N SER A 32 10.41 9.59 30.11
CA SER A 32 9.47 9.94 31.19
C SER A 32 8.23 9.02 31.24
N ASN A 33 8.07 8.12 30.27
CA ASN A 33 6.95 7.20 30.16
C ASN A 33 7.46 5.75 30.10
N SER A 34 6.71 4.82 30.70
CA SER A 34 7.00 3.38 30.60
C SER A 34 6.75 2.87 29.17
N ALA A 35 7.59 1.94 28.73
CA ALA A 35 7.36 1.24 27.47
C ALA A 35 6.08 0.39 27.53
N PRO A 36 5.37 0.18 26.41
CA PRO A 36 4.26 -0.74 26.34
C PRO A 36 4.71 -2.16 26.69
N ALA A 37 3.82 -3.02 27.18
CA ALA A 37 4.17 -4.43 27.37
C ALA A 37 4.10 -5.20 26.06
N GLN A 38 4.96 -6.19 25.87
CA GLN A 38 4.98 -7.04 24.67
C GLN A 38 3.62 -7.70 24.37
N ARG A 39 2.87 -8.08 25.42
CA ARG A 39 1.53 -8.67 25.28
C ARG A 39 0.48 -7.73 24.68
N ASP A 40 0.71 -6.42 24.73
CA ASP A 40 -0.24 -5.39 24.28
C ASP A 40 0.01 -4.96 22.83
N VAL A 41 1.03 -5.52 22.15
CA VAL A 41 1.44 -5.14 20.79
C VAL A 41 0.31 -5.23 19.77
N ASP A 42 -0.53 -6.28 19.83
CA ASP A 42 -1.64 -6.43 18.88
C ASP A 42 -2.72 -5.35 19.09
N GLY A 43 -2.94 -4.93 20.34
CA GLY A 43 -3.80 -3.81 20.69
C GLY A 43 -3.22 -2.47 20.22
N LEU A 44 -1.90 -2.29 20.39
CA LEU A 44 -1.17 -1.11 19.90
C LEU A 44 -1.28 -0.95 18.38
N ILE A 45 -1.03 -2.03 17.63
CA ILE A 45 -1.17 -2.06 16.16
C ILE A 45 -2.59 -1.69 15.76
N SER A 46 -3.58 -2.30 16.41
CA SER A 46 -4.99 -2.05 16.12
C SER A 46 -5.38 -0.59 16.41
N SER A 47 -4.89 -0.01 17.51
CA SER A 47 -5.14 1.38 17.88
C SER A 47 -4.59 2.35 16.84
N TYR A 48 -3.32 2.21 16.46
CA TYR A 48 -2.69 3.05 15.42
C TYR A 48 -3.41 2.92 14.07
N ALA A 49 -3.73 1.68 13.67
CA ALA A 49 -4.43 1.44 12.42
C ALA A 49 -5.82 2.09 12.40
N ASN A 50 -6.58 1.99 13.49
CA ASN A 50 -7.91 2.60 13.59
C ASN A 50 -7.83 4.13 13.58
N GLU A 51 -6.88 4.71 14.32
CA GLU A 51 -6.69 6.17 14.39
C GLU A 51 -6.28 6.74 13.03
N ILE A 52 -5.38 6.05 12.32
CA ILE A 52 -4.96 6.44 10.97
C ILE A 52 -6.12 6.28 9.97
N GLY A 53 -6.85 5.17 10.03
CA GLY A 53 -8.00 4.94 9.16
C GLY A 53 -9.10 5.98 9.35
N ALA A 54 -9.43 6.33 10.59
CA ALA A 54 -10.40 7.38 10.90
C ALA A 54 -9.91 8.75 10.42
N ALA A 55 -8.64 9.09 10.64
CA ALA A 55 -8.08 10.37 10.21
C ALA A 55 -8.09 10.53 8.69
N THR A 56 -7.83 9.47 7.94
CA THR A 56 -7.81 9.48 6.47
C THR A 56 -9.22 9.40 5.87
N ALA A 57 -10.17 8.76 6.56
CA ALA A 57 -11.59 8.79 6.21
C ALA A 57 -12.24 10.16 6.41
N ALA A 58 -11.68 11.03 7.25
CA ALA A 58 -12.18 12.37 7.48
C ALA A 58 -11.74 13.40 6.41
N VAL A 59 -10.92 13.00 5.44
CA VAL A 59 -10.34 13.92 4.45
C VAL A 59 -11.27 14.04 3.24
N ASN A 60 -11.86 15.23 3.06
CA ASN A 60 -12.63 15.56 1.86
C ASN A 60 -11.68 15.71 0.65
N LEU A 61 -11.81 14.82 -0.32
CA LEU A 61 -10.98 14.83 -1.53
C LEU A 61 -11.50 15.88 -2.51
N ILE A 62 -10.76 16.98 -2.66
CA ILE A 62 -11.02 18.00 -3.69
C ILE A 62 -10.81 17.38 -5.09
N PRO A 63 -11.73 17.64 -6.03
CA PRO A 63 -11.48 17.85 -7.44
C PRO A 63 -10.08 17.67 -8.03
N GLY A 64 -9.77 16.62 -8.78
CA GLY A 64 -8.61 16.56 -9.66
C GLY A 64 -7.20 16.62 -9.02
N PRO A 65 -6.17 17.00 -9.80
CA PRO A 65 -4.77 17.02 -9.36
C PRO A 65 -4.48 17.94 -8.18
N ALA A 66 -5.23 19.05 -8.05
CA ALA A 66 -5.11 19.97 -6.93
C ALA A 66 -5.46 19.30 -5.59
N GLY A 67 -6.50 18.46 -5.57
CA GLY A 67 -6.83 17.70 -4.38
C GLY A 67 -5.80 16.63 -4.02
N MET A 68 -5.18 15.98 -5.02
CA MET A 68 -4.08 15.07 -4.75
C MET A 68 -2.89 15.79 -4.07
N ILE A 69 -2.54 16.99 -4.53
CA ILE A 69 -1.50 17.80 -3.88
C ILE A 69 -1.92 18.19 -2.46
N ALA A 70 -3.20 18.50 -2.25
CA ALA A 70 -3.73 18.85 -0.94
C ALA A 70 -3.66 17.69 0.07
N THR A 71 -3.63 16.43 -0.38
CA THR A 71 -3.52 15.23 0.48
C THR A 71 -2.10 14.90 0.95
N VAL A 72 -1.08 15.58 0.39
CA VAL A 72 0.33 15.29 0.72
C VAL A 72 0.63 15.44 2.21
N PRO A 73 0.20 16.51 2.90
CA PRO A 73 0.39 16.63 4.35
C PRO A 73 -0.21 15.46 5.14
N GLU A 74 -1.38 14.98 4.74
CA GLU A 74 -2.07 13.85 5.37
C GLU A 74 -1.31 12.55 5.16
N VAL A 75 -0.77 12.31 3.95
CA VAL A 75 0.11 11.17 3.67
C VAL A 75 1.36 11.23 4.54
N ILE A 76 1.99 12.39 4.69
CA ILE A 76 3.17 12.57 5.55
C ILE A 76 2.80 12.32 7.02
N ALA A 77 1.66 12.82 7.49
CA ALA A 77 1.17 12.60 8.85
C ALA A 77 0.88 11.13 9.13
N MET A 78 0.29 10.42 8.16
CA MET A 78 0.08 8.97 8.21
C MET A 78 1.41 8.23 8.37
N ILE A 79 2.39 8.50 7.49
CA ILE A 79 3.72 7.87 7.56
C ILE A 79 4.37 8.16 8.91
N ARG A 80 4.29 9.40 9.41
CA ARG A 80 4.80 9.75 10.74
C ARG A 80 4.18 8.89 11.83
N LYS A 81 2.86 8.69 11.83
CA LYS A 81 2.18 7.82 12.80
C LYS A 81 2.57 6.35 12.63
N GLN A 82 2.71 5.85 11.41
CA GLN A 82 3.21 4.49 11.14
C GLN A 82 4.63 4.28 11.69
N VAL A 83 5.51 5.26 11.52
CA VAL A 83 6.89 5.19 12.05
C VAL A 83 6.90 5.25 13.58
N ARG A 84 6.01 6.05 14.21
CA ARG A 84 5.83 6.04 15.68
C ARG A 84 5.39 4.67 16.18
N MET A 85 4.43 4.05 15.50
CA MET A 85 3.97 2.69 15.80
C MET A 85 5.12 1.68 15.72
N ILE A 86 5.95 1.71 14.68
CA ILE A 86 7.13 0.82 14.56
C ILE A 86 8.06 1.00 15.77
N TYR A 87 8.37 2.24 16.14
CA TYR A 87 9.22 2.53 17.30
C TYR A 87 8.61 1.99 18.60
N ASP A 88 7.32 2.19 18.81
CA ASP A 88 6.61 1.75 20.02
C ASP A 88 6.54 0.23 20.15
N ILE A 89 6.33 -0.48 19.03
CA ILE A 89 6.43 -1.95 19.00
C ILE A 89 7.85 -2.37 19.38
N GLY A 90 8.88 -1.72 18.83
CA GLY A 90 10.27 -1.98 19.18
C GLY A 90 10.55 -1.82 20.68
N LYS A 91 10.04 -0.74 21.29
CA LYS A 91 10.10 -0.54 22.75
C LYS A 91 9.37 -1.62 23.54
N ALA A 92 8.22 -2.09 23.05
CA ALA A 92 7.46 -3.17 23.68
C ALA A 92 8.22 -4.51 23.70
N TYR A 93 9.09 -4.73 22.71
CA TYR A 93 10.03 -5.86 22.65
C TYR A 93 11.37 -5.59 23.37
N GLY A 94 11.47 -4.51 24.15
CA GLY A 94 12.65 -4.18 24.93
C GLY A 94 13.85 -3.73 24.08
N LYS A 95 13.65 -3.34 22.82
CA LYS A 95 14.73 -2.85 21.96
C LYS A 95 15.21 -1.47 22.40
N ASP A 96 16.51 -1.25 22.30
CA ASP A 96 17.16 0.00 22.67
C ASP A 96 17.55 0.85 21.44
N ASP A 97 18.23 1.96 21.70
CA ASP A 97 18.64 2.93 20.69
C ASP A 97 19.65 2.40 19.67
N THR A 98 20.30 1.27 19.94
CA THR A 98 21.21 0.61 18.99
C THR A 98 20.46 -0.13 17.90
N VAL A 99 19.23 -0.55 18.19
CA VAL A 99 18.31 -1.25 17.27
C VAL A 99 17.28 -0.30 16.67
N LEU A 100 16.76 0.64 17.46
CA LEU A 100 15.72 1.60 17.05
C LEU A 100 16.31 2.77 16.25
N THR A 101 17.05 2.45 15.20
CA THR A 101 17.72 3.38 14.31
C THR A 101 16.84 3.75 13.11
N GLN A 102 17.29 4.76 12.35
CA GLN A 102 16.60 5.17 11.12
C GLN A 102 16.55 4.03 10.10
N GLU A 103 17.64 3.27 9.96
CA GLU A 103 17.76 2.12 9.06
C GLU A 103 16.72 1.05 9.38
N MET A 104 16.56 0.72 10.67
CA MET A 104 15.59 -0.28 11.10
C MET A 104 14.15 0.16 10.84
N LEU A 105 13.79 1.38 11.26
CA LEU A 105 12.44 1.91 11.07
C LEU A 105 12.10 2.08 9.58
N LEU A 106 13.03 2.58 8.77
CA LEU A 106 12.86 2.74 7.32
C LEU A 106 12.77 1.37 6.63
N GLY A 107 13.63 0.42 7.00
CA GLY A 107 13.60 -0.93 6.46
C GLY A 107 12.27 -1.62 6.73
N ILE A 108 11.72 -1.50 7.94
CA ILE A 108 10.41 -2.08 8.30
C ILE A 108 9.29 -1.39 7.52
N ALA A 109 9.27 -0.06 7.49
CA ALA A 109 8.25 0.68 6.73
C ALA A 109 8.30 0.34 5.23
N PHE A 110 9.50 0.20 4.66
CA PHE A 110 9.69 -0.18 3.26
C PHE A 110 9.29 -1.64 3.00
N SER A 111 9.47 -2.54 3.97
CA SER A 111 9.13 -3.96 3.84
C SER A 111 7.68 -4.19 3.47
N ALA A 112 6.76 -3.35 3.96
CA ALA A 112 5.35 -3.41 3.59
C ALA A 112 5.10 -3.18 2.09
N THR A 113 6.07 -2.58 1.37
CA THR A 113 6.01 -2.35 -0.07
C THR A 113 6.43 -3.55 -0.92
N GLY A 114 6.65 -4.72 -0.32
CA GLY A 114 6.98 -5.97 -1.01
C GLY A 114 8.47 -6.29 -1.10
N THR A 115 9.34 -5.44 -0.55
CA THR A 115 10.79 -5.66 -0.52
C THR A 115 11.27 -5.64 0.91
N LEU A 116 11.57 -6.80 1.47
CA LEU A 116 12.05 -6.93 2.84
C LEU A 116 13.33 -6.12 3.05
N GLY A 117 13.33 -5.26 4.08
CA GLY A 117 14.48 -4.51 4.55
C GLY A 117 15.04 -3.43 3.62
N ALA A 118 14.72 -3.42 2.32
CA ALA A 118 15.33 -2.53 1.33
C ALA A 118 16.88 -2.58 1.31
N GLY A 119 17.46 -3.72 1.70
CA GLY A 119 18.90 -3.89 1.91
C GLY A 119 19.43 -3.29 3.22
N LEU A 120 18.59 -2.67 4.05
CA LEU A 120 18.94 -2.12 5.36
C LEU A 120 18.97 -3.19 6.45
N PHE A 121 18.26 -4.31 6.27
CA PHE A 121 18.45 -5.50 7.09
C PHE A 121 18.14 -6.78 6.31
N VAL A 122 18.67 -7.90 6.80
CA VAL A 122 18.41 -9.24 6.24
C VAL A 122 17.86 -10.14 7.34
N VAL A 123 16.82 -10.92 7.01
CA VAL A 123 16.24 -11.91 7.92
C VAL A 123 16.80 -13.29 7.57
N GLN A 124 17.42 -13.97 8.54
CA GLN A 124 17.96 -15.32 8.39
C GLN A 124 17.51 -16.18 9.58
N GLY A 125 16.49 -17.01 9.35
CA GLY A 125 15.90 -17.84 10.41
C GLY A 125 15.34 -16.99 11.54
N THR A 126 15.87 -17.17 12.75
CA THR A 126 15.48 -16.45 13.97
C THR A 126 16.27 -15.17 14.21
N LYS A 127 17.15 -14.78 13.27
CA LYS A 127 18.04 -13.62 13.38
C LYS A 127 17.73 -12.58 12.32
N VAL A 128 17.92 -11.32 12.68
CA VAL A 128 17.84 -10.16 11.78
C VAL A 128 19.17 -9.43 11.85
N PHE A 129 19.84 -9.31 10.70
CA PHE A 129 21.09 -8.58 10.57
C PHE A 129 20.78 -7.15 10.13
N LEU A 130 20.83 -6.20 11.07
CA LEU A 130 20.66 -4.78 10.81
C LEU A 130 21.97 -4.22 10.28
N LYS A 131 21.93 -3.59 9.10
CA LYS A 131 23.10 -3.03 8.44
C LYS A 131 23.13 -1.54 8.66
N ARG A 132 24.26 -1.01 9.15
CA ARG A 132 24.49 0.43 9.14
C ARG A 132 24.65 0.91 7.70
N ALA A 133 23.90 1.94 7.34
CA ALA A 133 23.86 2.45 5.99
C ALA A 133 24.49 3.84 5.92
N THR A 134 25.19 4.13 4.83
CA THR A 134 25.68 5.49 4.57
C THR A 134 24.52 6.43 4.27
N LEU A 135 24.72 7.74 4.47
CA LEU A 135 23.70 8.76 4.18
C LEU A 135 23.19 8.66 2.72
N LYS A 136 24.07 8.32 1.77
CA LYS A 136 23.70 8.15 0.35
C LYS A 136 22.75 6.97 0.14
N VAL A 137 23.00 5.85 0.82
CA VAL A 137 22.10 4.67 0.78
C VAL A 137 20.74 5.03 1.36
N ILE A 138 20.73 5.69 2.52
CA ILE A 138 19.49 6.13 3.17
C ILE A 138 18.69 7.09 2.29
N GLN A 139 19.33 8.07 1.66
CA GLN A 139 18.67 8.98 0.73
C GLN A 139 18.08 8.26 -0.49
N LYS A 140 18.81 7.26 -1.03
CA LYS A 140 18.33 6.45 -2.15
C LYS A 140 17.11 5.62 -1.75
N VAL A 141 17.13 4.97 -0.59
CA VAL A 141 15.99 4.19 -0.08
C VAL A 141 14.80 5.10 0.22
N LEU A 142 15.02 6.28 0.80
CA LEU A 142 13.95 7.28 1.02
C LEU A 142 13.33 7.75 -0.30
N ALA A 143 14.13 8.05 -1.32
CA ALA A 143 13.61 8.43 -2.64
C ALA A 143 12.79 7.29 -3.27
N GLN A 144 13.25 6.05 -3.14
CA GLN A 144 12.49 4.88 -3.60
C GLN A 144 11.20 4.70 -2.79
N PHE A 145 11.23 4.90 -1.48
CA PHE A 145 10.07 4.81 -0.61
C PHE A 145 9.03 5.86 -1.00
N GLY A 146 9.44 7.12 -1.11
CA GLY A 146 8.59 8.22 -1.57
C GLY A 146 8.00 7.97 -2.96
N THR A 147 8.78 7.38 -3.87
CA THR A 147 8.29 6.96 -5.19
C THR A 147 7.20 5.89 -5.07
N ARG A 148 7.42 4.83 -4.28
CA ARG A 148 6.44 3.75 -4.10
C ARG A 148 5.16 4.23 -3.43
N VAL A 149 5.28 5.07 -2.40
CA VAL A 149 4.13 5.70 -1.75
C VAL A 149 3.36 6.56 -2.75
N THR A 150 4.06 7.41 -3.52
CA THR A 150 3.43 8.27 -4.53
C THR A 150 2.73 7.47 -5.62
N GLN A 151 3.38 6.45 -6.16
CA GLN A 151 2.78 5.54 -7.14
C GLN A 151 1.49 4.94 -6.57
N LYS A 152 1.48 4.57 -5.29
CA LYS A 152 0.33 3.94 -4.67
C LYS A 152 -0.81 4.89 -4.40
N VAL A 153 -0.53 6.06 -3.85
CA VAL A 153 -1.52 7.14 -3.70
C VAL A 153 -2.11 7.51 -5.06
N ILE A 154 -1.30 7.64 -6.10
CA ILE A 154 -1.80 7.96 -7.45
C ILE A 154 -2.58 6.79 -8.06
N SER A 155 -2.11 5.55 -7.89
CA SER A 155 -2.76 4.36 -8.44
C SER A 155 -4.08 4.04 -7.74
N SER A 156 -4.16 4.22 -6.42
CA SER A 156 -5.39 4.06 -5.63
C SER A 156 -6.41 5.14 -5.94
N MET A 157 -5.97 6.25 -6.54
CA MET A 157 -6.83 7.38 -6.91
C MET A 157 -7.19 7.43 -8.40
N GLY A 158 -6.58 6.56 -9.23
CA GLY A 158 -6.74 6.54 -10.68
C GLY A 158 -6.27 7.84 -11.35
N ALA A 159 -5.68 7.76 -12.55
CA ALA A 159 -5.20 8.96 -13.26
C ALA A 159 -6.31 9.98 -13.61
N LYS A 160 -7.58 9.63 -13.43
CA LYS A 160 -8.75 10.49 -13.59
C LYS A 160 -9.81 10.05 -12.60
N TRP A 161 -9.76 10.59 -11.39
CA TRP A 161 -10.95 10.91 -10.58
C TRP A 161 -12.15 9.98 -10.83
N ILE A 162 -12.20 8.82 -10.17
CA ILE A 162 -13.48 8.13 -10.02
C ILE A 162 -14.07 8.63 -8.70
N PRO A 163 -15.09 9.49 -8.70
CA PRO A 163 -15.70 10.07 -7.49
C PRO A 163 -16.43 9.03 -6.60
N LEU A 164 -16.17 7.73 -6.81
CA LEU A 164 -16.82 6.61 -6.16
C LEU A 164 -15.98 5.93 -5.07
N ILE A 165 -14.67 6.14 -5.07
CA ILE A 165 -13.76 5.62 -4.03
C ILE A 165 -13.31 6.82 -3.21
N GLY A 166 -14.20 7.26 -2.31
CA GLY A 166 -13.99 8.42 -1.45
C GLY A 166 -13.07 8.13 -0.25
N ALA A 167 -13.19 8.98 0.77
CA ALA A 167 -12.37 8.93 1.97
C ALA A 167 -12.47 7.59 2.74
N GLY A 168 -13.62 6.89 2.71
CA GLY A 168 -13.80 5.60 3.39
C GLY A 168 -12.84 4.51 2.91
N ALA A 169 -12.67 4.36 1.60
CA ALA A 169 -11.70 3.43 1.04
C ALA A 169 -10.26 3.80 1.39
N MET A 170 -9.91 5.10 1.41
CA MET A 170 -8.59 5.55 1.86
C MET A 170 -8.38 5.27 3.35
N GLY A 171 -9.44 5.39 4.16
CA GLY A 171 -9.47 4.97 5.56
C GLY A 171 -9.15 3.49 5.75
N LEU A 172 -9.82 2.64 4.97
CA LEU A 172 -9.60 1.19 4.99
C LEU A 172 -8.22 0.81 4.50
N TRP A 173 -7.74 1.47 3.45
CA TRP A 173 -6.37 1.33 2.96
C TRP A 173 -5.35 1.62 4.04
N SER A 174 -5.46 2.82 4.63
CA SER A 174 -4.51 3.32 5.60
C SER A 174 -4.52 2.47 6.87
N ARG A 175 -5.69 1.99 7.30
CA ARG A 175 -5.85 1.05 8.40
C ARG A 175 -5.16 -0.29 8.11
N SER A 176 -5.46 -0.91 6.98
CA SER A 176 -4.91 -2.23 6.62
C SER A 176 -3.40 -2.20 6.35
N SER A 177 -2.93 -1.17 5.63
CA SER A 177 -1.50 -0.91 5.43
C SER A 177 -0.76 -0.72 6.75
N THR A 178 -1.36 0.03 7.68
CA THR A 178 -0.79 0.21 9.03
C THR A 178 -0.74 -1.11 9.81
N LYS A 179 -1.81 -1.92 9.80
CA LYS A 179 -1.78 -3.25 10.44
C LYS A 179 -0.63 -4.10 9.89
N SER A 180 -0.45 -4.08 8.58
CA SER A 180 0.59 -4.83 7.87
C SER A 180 2.00 -4.42 8.29
N ILE A 181 2.28 -3.11 8.30
CA ILE A 181 3.55 -2.56 8.81
C ILE A 181 3.77 -2.98 10.27
N GLY A 182 2.72 -2.92 11.09
CA GLY A 182 2.77 -3.34 12.49
C GLY A 182 3.10 -4.82 12.66
N MET A 183 2.51 -5.69 11.84
CA MET A 183 2.80 -7.13 11.86
C MET A 183 4.23 -7.45 11.42
N ILE A 184 4.76 -6.75 10.41
CA ILE A 184 6.16 -6.87 10.02
C ILE A 184 7.08 -6.39 11.16
N ALA A 185 6.77 -5.26 11.79
CA ALA A 185 7.52 -4.77 12.93
C ALA A 185 7.52 -5.78 14.08
N LYS A 186 6.35 -6.36 14.40
CA LYS A 186 6.18 -7.40 15.41
C LYS A 186 7.07 -8.62 15.11
N ASP A 187 7.04 -9.12 13.88
CA ASP A 187 7.85 -10.26 13.46
C ASP A 187 9.36 -9.94 13.55
N VAL A 188 9.80 -8.81 13.01
CA VAL A 188 11.21 -8.37 13.04
C VAL A 188 11.71 -8.19 14.46
N PHE A 189 10.95 -7.50 15.32
CA PHE A 189 11.39 -7.24 16.70
C PHE A 189 11.27 -8.45 17.63
N SER A 190 10.47 -9.46 17.28
CA SER A 190 10.43 -10.73 18.02
C SER A 190 11.70 -11.57 17.86
N LYS A 191 12.53 -11.27 16.85
CA LYS A 191 13.77 -11.98 16.54
C LYS A 191 14.98 -11.39 17.27
N GLU A 192 16.07 -12.17 17.26
CA GLU A 192 17.38 -11.68 17.69
C GLU A 192 17.93 -10.71 16.63
N ILE A 193 18.34 -9.51 17.04
CA ILE A 193 18.82 -8.47 16.12
C ILE A 193 20.32 -8.29 16.33
N ILE A 194 21.08 -8.51 15.26
CA ILE A 194 22.53 -8.36 15.21
C ILE A 194 22.82 -7.10 14.41
N VAL A 195 23.51 -6.14 15.01
CA VAL A 195 23.92 -4.91 14.33
C VAL A 195 25.27 -5.15 13.66
N GLU A 196 25.30 -5.09 12.33
CA GLU A 196 26.49 -5.22 11.52
C GLU A 196 27.08 -3.84 11.18
N ASP A 197 28.36 -3.66 11.49
CA ASP A 197 29.20 -2.63 10.90
C ASP A 197 29.73 -3.17 9.56
N ILE A 198 29.25 -2.66 8.42
CA ILE A 198 29.68 -3.15 7.11
C ILE A 198 30.72 -2.20 6.51
N GLU A 199 31.89 -2.73 6.14
CA GLU A 199 32.87 -2.06 5.28
C GLU A 199 32.33 -1.90 3.85
N GLU A 200 32.49 -0.71 3.26
CA GLU A 200 31.95 -0.20 1.97
C GLU A 200 32.00 -1.16 0.76
N LYS A 201 32.80 -2.24 0.79
CA LYS A 201 33.06 -3.10 -0.37
C LYS A 201 31.94 -4.09 -0.71
N ARG A 202 30.96 -4.32 0.17
CA ARG A 202 29.79 -5.22 -0.06
C ARG A 202 28.50 -4.51 -0.50
N GLU A 203 28.53 -3.19 -0.68
CA GLU A 203 27.32 -2.39 -0.93
C GLU A 203 26.75 -2.55 -2.35
N THR A 204 27.59 -2.82 -3.36
CA THR A 204 27.16 -2.81 -4.76
C THR A 204 26.53 -4.12 -5.23
N SER A 205 26.93 -5.27 -4.66
CA SER A 205 26.42 -6.59 -5.08
C SER A 205 25.07 -6.94 -4.45
N PHE A 206 24.83 -6.60 -3.19
CA PHE A 206 23.57 -6.92 -2.50
C PHE A 206 22.41 -6.01 -2.96
N VAL A 207 22.63 -4.70 -3.06
CA VAL A 207 21.60 -3.76 -3.53
C VAL A 207 21.22 -4.05 -4.98
N ALA A 208 22.17 -4.41 -5.85
CA ALA A 208 21.87 -4.78 -7.24
C ALA A 208 21.08 -6.10 -7.33
N THR A 209 21.40 -7.08 -6.49
CA THR A 209 20.73 -8.39 -6.48
C THR A 209 19.31 -8.28 -5.91
N GLU A 210 19.11 -7.51 -4.84
CA GLU A 210 17.78 -7.25 -4.28
C GLU A 210 16.91 -6.38 -5.21
N VAL A 211 17.47 -5.35 -5.86
CA VAL A 211 16.73 -4.53 -6.84
C VAL A 211 16.25 -5.38 -8.02
N LYS A 212 17.06 -6.33 -8.50
CA LYS A 212 16.70 -7.21 -9.62
C LYS A 212 15.66 -8.26 -9.22
N THR A 213 15.79 -8.85 -8.03
CA THR A 213 14.79 -9.79 -7.46
C THR A 213 13.46 -9.09 -7.21
N THR A 214 13.53 -7.83 -6.77
CA THR A 214 12.36 -6.99 -6.52
C THR A 214 11.63 -6.61 -7.80
N ALA A 215 12.35 -6.23 -8.86
CA ALA A 215 11.74 -5.92 -10.16
C ALA A 215 10.94 -7.14 -10.67
N SER A 216 11.57 -8.32 -10.70
CA SER A 216 10.91 -9.56 -11.13
C SER A 216 9.69 -9.94 -10.28
N SER A 217 9.72 -9.66 -8.97
CA SER A 217 8.53 -9.88 -8.11
C SER A 217 7.40 -8.89 -8.37
N ILE A 218 7.72 -7.64 -8.72
CA ILE A 218 6.72 -6.61 -9.04
C ILE A 218 6.06 -6.92 -10.39
N ASP A 219 6.85 -7.33 -11.38
CA ASP A 219 6.37 -7.71 -12.71
C ASP A 219 5.34 -8.87 -12.58
N ALA A 220 5.67 -9.88 -11.77
CA ALA A 220 4.78 -11.00 -11.48
C ALA A 220 3.48 -10.58 -10.75
N ILE A 221 3.57 -9.67 -9.77
CA ILE A 221 2.40 -9.16 -9.03
C ILE A 221 1.46 -8.39 -9.95
N GLU A 222 2.00 -7.48 -10.77
CA GLU A 222 1.20 -6.67 -11.69
C GLU A 222 0.53 -7.55 -12.76
N TYR A 223 1.22 -8.56 -13.26
CA TYR A 223 0.68 -9.50 -14.23
C TYR A 223 -0.49 -10.31 -13.66
N GLU A 224 -0.32 -10.89 -12.45
CA GLU A 224 -1.38 -11.64 -11.78
C GLU A 224 -2.56 -10.75 -11.35
N LYS A 225 -2.30 -9.48 -11.03
CA LYS A 225 -3.35 -8.49 -10.76
C LYS A 225 -4.25 -8.29 -11.98
N ILE A 226 -3.70 -8.08 -13.18
CA ILE A 226 -4.51 -7.93 -14.39
C ILE A 226 -5.30 -9.21 -14.69
N LYS A 227 -4.69 -10.39 -14.54
CA LYS A 227 -5.39 -11.68 -14.69
C LYS A 227 -6.58 -11.82 -13.75
N ALA A 228 -6.43 -11.35 -12.51
CA ALA A 228 -7.51 -11.36 -11.53
C ALA A 228 -8.67 -10.41 -11.92
N LEU A 229 -8.36 -9.23 -12.47
CA LEU A 229 -9.36 -8.29 -13.00
C LEU A 229 -10.08 -8.84 -14.23
N ILE A 230 -9.37 -9.47 -15.17
CA ILE A 230 -9.97 -10.15 -16.32
C ILE A 230 -10.89 -11.30 -15.85
N SER A 231 -10.48 -12.07 -14.85
CA SER A 231 -11.32 -13.14 -14.28
C SER A 231 -12.60 -12.60 -13.65
N MET A 232 -12.52 -11.43 -13.03
CA MET A 232 -13.69 -10.74 -12.49
C MET A 232 -14.61 -10.20 -13.58
N LEU A 233 -14.05 -9.58 -14.64
CA LEU A 233 -14.80 -9.09 -15.81
C LEU A 233 -15.72 -10.17 -16.39
N HIS A 234 -15.22 -11.41 -16.46
CA HIS A 234 -15.91 -12.57 -17.03
C HIS A 234 -16.72 -13.37 -16.00
N THR A 235 -16.86 -12.86 -14.76
CA THR A 235 -17.74 -13.47 -13.75
C THR A 235 -19.21 -13.07 -13.94
N SER A 236 -19.49 -11.92 -14.55
CA SER A 236 -20.86 -11.51 -14.87
C SER A 236 -21.26 -11.92 -16.30
N LYS A 237 -22.54 -12.26 -16.53
CA LYS A 237 -23.05 -12.65 -17.87
C LYS A 237 -22.97 -11.52 -18.92
N LYS A 238 -22.74 -10.27 -18.51
CA LYS A 238 -22.71 -9.10 -19.39
C LYS A 238 -21.55 -8.20 -18.99
N SER A 239 -20.37 -8.46 -19.56
CA SER A 239 -19.21 -7.59 -19.44
C SER A 239 -19.45 -6.29 -20.21
N SER A 240 -19.33 -5.15 -19.57
CA SER A 240 -19.52 -3.84 -20.21
C SER A 240 -18.26 -3.39 -20.95
N GLU A 241 -18.45 -2.50 -21.92
CA GLU A 241 -17.33 -1.86 -22.62
C GLU A 241 -16.49 -0.97 -21.68
N LYS A 242 -17.12 -0.37 -20.66
CA LYS A 242 -16.42 0.44 -19.64
C LYS A 242 -15.42 -0.38 -18.82
N LYS A 243 -15.80 -1.61 -18.44
CA LYS A 243 -14.91 -2.51 -17.69
C LYS A 243 -13.74 -3.00 -18.53
N LYS A 244 -13.98 -3.26 -19.82
CA LYS A 244 -12.91 -3.62 -20.77
C LYS A 244 -11.92 -2.47 -20.94
N ASP A 245 -12.41 -1.26 -21.20
CA ASP A 245 -11.60 -0.05 -21.34
C ASP A 245 -10.78 0.26 -20.06
N PHE A 246 -11.33 -0.02 -18.88
CA PHE A 246 -10.59 0.09 -17.62
C PHE A 246 -9.37 -0.85 -17.60
N ILE A 247 -9.55 -2.12 -17.97
CA ILE A 247 -8.45 -3.11 -18.00
C ILE A 247 -7.42 -2.73 -19.07
N GLU A 248 -7.84 -2.31 -20.26
CA GLU A 248 -6.91 -1.88 -21.32
C GLU A 248 -6.06 -0.68 -20.88
N LYS A 249 -6.65 0.30 -20.20
CA LYS A 249 -5.90 1.43 -19.63
C LYS A 249 -4.88 1.01 -18.58
N LEU A 250 -5.20 -0.01 -17.77
CA LEU A 250 -4.25 -0.55 -16.81
C LEU A 250 -3.11 -1.28 -17.50
N ILE A 251 -3.37 -2.03 -18.58
CA ILE A 251 -2.32 -2.66 -19.39
C ILE A 251 -1.42 -1.59 -20.03
N ASP A 252 -2.00 -0.56 -20.64
CA ASP A 252 -1.26 0.48 -21.37
C ASP A 252 -0.40 1.38 -20.45
N SER A 253 -0.87 1.64 -19.22
CA SER A 253 -0.15 2.48 -18.27
C SER A 253 0.91 1.74 -17.46
N ASN A 254 0.97 0.41 -17.60
CA ASN A 254 1.87 -0.42 -16.81
C ASN A 254 3.25 -0.52 -17.47
N LYS A 255 4.23 0.15 -16.87
CA LYS A 255 5.63 0.15 -17.31
C LYS A 255 6.39 -1.17 -17.08
N TYR A 256 5.79 -2.11 -16.36
CA TYR A 256 6.40 -3.39 -16.00
C TYR A 256 6.12 -4.47 -17.05
N PHE A 257 5.10 -4.28 -17.88
CA PHE A 257 4.79 -5.24 -18.94
C PHE A 257 5.68 -5.01 -20.16
N ASP A 258 6.29 -6.09 -20.64
CA ASP A 258 6.82 -6.09 -21.99
C ASP A 258 5.70 -6.23 -23.04
N SER A 259 6.07 -6.10 -24.31
CA SER A 259 5.12 -6.16 -25.42
C SER A 259 4.41 -7.52 -25.53
N GLU A 260 5.07 -8.61 -25.13
CA GLU A 260 4.54 -9.97 -25.20
C GLU A 260 3.54 -10.21 -24.07
N GLU A 261 3.87 -9.81 -22.85
CA GLU A 261 2.99 -9.86 -21.67
C GLU A 261 1.72 -9.04 -21.90
N ALA A 262 1.85 -7.79 -22.37
CA ALA A 262 0.71 -6.94 -22.69
C ALA A 262 -0.17 -7.57 -23.76
N HIS A 263 0.40 -8.18 -24.80
CA HIS A 263 -0.35 -8.88 -25.84
C HIS A 263 -1.07 -10.13 -25.31
N ALA A 264 -0.43 -10.91 -24.43
CA ALA A 264 -1.04 -12.07 -23.80
C ALA A 264 -2.24 -11.70 -22.92
N LEU A 265 -2.12 -10.63 -22.12
CA LEU A 265 -3.21 -10.12 -21.29
C LEU A 265 -4.39 -9.63 -22.14
N ARG A 266 -4.13 -8.93 -23.26
CA ARG A 266 -5.19 -8.51 -24.19
C ARG A 266 -5.90 -9.69 -24.85
N GLN A 267 -5.16 -10.73 -25.25
CA GLN A 267 -5.77 -11.95 -25.79
C GLN A 267 -6.65 -12.64 -24.75
N LEU A 268 -6.19 -12.73 -23.50
CA LEU A 268 -6.96 -13.31 -22.42
C LEU A 268 -8.24 -12.50 -22.14
N ASN A 269 -8.12 -11.17 -22.13
CA ASN A 269 -9.26 -10.25 -22.00
C ASN A 269 -10.29 -10.48 -23.12
N PHE A 270 -9.83 -10.61 -24.36
CA PHE A 270 -10.68 -10.82 -25.54
C PHE A 270 -11.39 -12.19 -25.55
N LYS A 271 -10.69 -13.26 -25.15
CA LYS A 271 -11.22 -14.64 -25.20
C LYS A 271 -12.40 -14.90 -24.25
N GLY A 272 -12.58 -14.07 -23.21
CA GLY A 272 -13.69 -14.27 -22.27
C GLY A 272 -13.44 -15.34 -21.21
N GLU A 273 -12.21 -15.85 -21.10
CA GLU A 273 -11.87 -16.97 -20.23
C GLU A 273 -11.43 -16.48 -18.84
N LYS A 274 -11.75 -17.27 -17.81
CA LYS A 274 -11.19 -17.04 -16.47
C LYS A 274 -9.70 -17.35 -16.50
N ALA A 275 -8.89 -16.44 -15.96
CA ALA A 275 -7.47 -16.65 -15.82
C ALA A 275 -7.18 -17.61 -14.67
N ASP A 276 -6.16 -18.44 -14.82
CA ASP A 276 -5.57 -19.17 -13.69
C ASP A 276 -4.67 -18.22 -12.90
N VAL A 277 -5.22 -17.58 -11.85
CA VAL A 277 -4.53 -16.55 -11.07
C VAL A 277 -3.69 -17.17 -9.96
N ASN A 278 -2.39 -16.89 -9.97
CA ASN A 278 -1.50 -17.29 -8.88
C ASN A 278 -1.56 -16.26 -7.73
N TYR A 279 -2.46 -16.48 -6.77
CA TYR A 279 -2.58 -15.59 -5.60
C TYR A 279 -1.38 -15.63 -4.65
N ALA A 280 -0.52 -16.64 -4.72
CA ALA A 280 0.64 -16.75 -3.84
C ALA A 280 1.68 -15.65 -4.09
N VAL A 281 1.69 -15.00 -5.26
CA VAL A 281 2.59 -13.86 -5.53
C VAL A 281 2.27 -12.64 -4.65
N PHE A 282 1.07 -12.60 -4.07
CA PHE A 282 0.63 -11.56 -3.14
C PHE A 282 0.93 -11.91 -1.68
N ASP A 283 1.38 -13.12 -1.39
CA ASP A 283 1.73 -13.55 -0.04
C ASP A 283 2.85 -12.67 0.51
N ASN A 284 2.71 -12.25 1.76
CA ASN A 284 3.62 -11.30 2.42
C ASN A 284 3.72 -9.92 1.72
N ASN A 285 2.82 -9.64 0.77
CA ASN A 285 2.64 -8.33 0.16
C ASN A 285 1.20 -7.84 0.38
N PRO A 286 0.84 -7.50 1.63
CA PRO A 286 -0.52 -7.09 1.97
C PRO A 286 -0.94 -5.80 1.26
N GLU A 287 0.02 -4.98 0.84
CA GLU A 287 -0.24 -3.77 0.08
C GLU A 287 -0.64 -4.06 -1.37
N ALA A 288 0.04 -5.01 -2.04
CA ALA A 288 -0.37 -5.49 -3.35
C ALA A 288 -1.72 -6.22 -3.30
N SER A 289 -1.94 -7.01 -2.25
CA SER A 289 -3.22 -7.68 -1.97
C SER A 289 -4.37 -6.66 -1.90
N LEU A 290 -4.18 -5.59 -1.13
CA LEU A 290 -5.21 -4.58 -0.96
C LEU A 290 -5.41 -3.71 -2.21
N ALA A 291 -4.33 -3.37 -2.91
CA ALA A 291 -4.40 -2.67 -4.19
C ALA A 291 -5.24 -3.46 -5.20
N LEU A 292 -5.02 -4.77 -5.31
CA LEU A 292 -5.84 -5.63 -6.15
C LEU A 292 -7.31 -5.60 -5.73
N LEU A 293 -7.61 -5.69 -4.43
CA LEU A 293 -8.98 -5.63 -3.94
C LEU A 293 -9.68 -4.30 -4.29
N MET A 294 -8.95 -3.18 -4.22
CA MET A 294 -9.44 -1.87 -4.63
C MET A 294 -9.67 -1.76 -6.13
N ASP A 295 -8.76 -2.27 -6.95
CA ASP A 295 -8.92 -2.32 -8.40
C ASP A 295 -10.14 -3.15 -8.81
N MET A 296 -10.41 -4.24 -8.08
CA MET A 296 -11.63 -5.02 -8.27
C MET A 296 -12.89 -4.22 -7.92
N VAL A 297 -12.89 -3.47 -6.81
CA VAL A 297 -14.02 -2.60 -6.46
C VAL A 297 -14.19 -1.50 -7.51
N MET A 298 -13.12 -0.86 -7.98
CA MET A 298 -13.16 0.12 -9.08
C MET A 298 -13.74 -0.46 -10.36
N LEU A 299 -13.30 -1.68 -10.72
CA LEU A 299 -13.82 -2.39 -11.88
C LEU A 299 -15.32 -2.68 -11.70
N ALA A 300 -15.78 -3.14 -10.53
CA ALA A 300 -17.21 -3.34 -10.29
C ALA A 300 -18.00 -2.03 -10.47
N VAL A 301 -17.48 -0.95 -9.91
CA VAL A 301 -18.07 0.38 -9.88
C VAL A 301 -18.16 1.04 -11.25
N SER A 302 -17.31 0.69 -12.22
CA SER A 302 -17.26 1.38 -13.53
C SER A 302 -18.59 1.37 -14.29
N ASP A 303 -19.49 0.44 -13.95
CA ASP A 303 -20.82 0.31 -14.54
C ASP A 303 -21.91 1.06 -13.79
N GLY A 304 -21.57 1.77 -12.71
CA GLY A 304 -22.52 2.46 -11.83
C GLY A 304 -23.33 1.50 -10.95
N LYS A 305 -22.98 0.22 -10.88
CA LYS A 305 -23.58 -0.75 -9.94
C LYS A 305 -22.64 -1.93 -9.69
N ILE A 306 -22.61 -2.39 -8.45
CA ILE A 306 -21.89 -3.61 -8.06
C ILE A 306 -22.89 -4.77 -7.98
N SER A 307 -22.78 -5.74 -8.89
CA SER A 307 -23.65 -6.91 -8.89
C SER A 307 -23.33 -7.89 -7.75
N SER A 308 -24.27 -8.77 -7.41
CA SER A 308 -24.04 -9.81 -6.40
C SER A 308 -22.91 -10.77 -6.79
N ALA A 309 -22.77 -11.09 -8.08
CA ALA A 309 -21.71 -11.97 -8.58
C ALA A 309 -20.32 -11.35 -8.39
N GLU A 310 -20.19 -10.05 -8.64
CA GLU A 310 -18.95 -9.30 -8.43
C GLU A 310 -18.61 -9.16 -6.95
N SER A 311 -19.61 -8.87 -6.10
CA SER A 311 -19.42 -8.81 -4.65
C SER A 311 -18.94 -10.16 -4.09
N ILE A 312 -19.53 -11.27 -4.53
CA ILE A 312 -19.09 -12.62 -4.14
C ILE A 312 -17.66 -12.88 -4.63
N PHE A 313 -17.33 -12.48 -5.86
CA PHE A 313 -15.99 -12.66 -6.41
C PHE A 313 -14.95 -11.87 -5.60
N ILE A 314 -15.19 -10.59 -5.34
CA ILE A 314 -14.33 -9.72 -4.52
C ILE A 314 -14.09 -10.34 -3.14
N LYS A 315 -15.15 -10.76 -2.45
CA LYS A 315 -15.04 -11.40 -1.12
C LYS A 315 -14.27 -12.72 -1.17
N THR A 316 -14.41 -13.49 -2.26
CA THR A 316 -13.67 -14.73 -2.44
C THR A 316 -12.18 -14.46 -2.63
N VAL A 317 -11.84 -13.46 -3.43
CA VAL A 317 -10.45 -13.05 -3.65
C VAL A 317 -9.85 -12.46 -2.38
N ALA A 318 -10.57 -11.64 -1.64
CA ALA A 318 -10.12 -11.10 -0.34
C ALA A 318 -9.64 -12.21 0.60
N LYS A 319 -10.39 -13.31 0.71
CA LYS A 319 -10.00 -14.48 1.50
C LYS A 319 -8.70 -15.12 1.00
N LYS A 320 -8.53 -15.25 -0.32
CA LYS A 320 -7.29 -15.80 -0.91
C LYS A 320 -6.08 -14.91 -0.65
N LEU A 321 -6.31 -13.61 -0.49
CA LEU A 321 -5.30 -12.60 -0.20
C LEU A 321 -5.07 -12.40 1.31
N ASN A 322 -5.66 -13.24 2.17
CA ASN A 322 -5.61 -13.10 3.63
C ASN A 322 -6.14 -11.75 4.16
N ILE A 323 -7.07 -11.11 3.44
CA ILE A 323 -7.77 -9.90 3.88
C ILE A 323 -9.02 -10.30 4.67
N ASP A 324 -9.28 -9.61 5.78
CA ASP A 324 -10.48 -9.83 6.59
C ASP A 324 -11.74 -9.64 5.71
N PRO A 325 -12.66 -10.63 5.66
CA PRO A 325 -13.90 -10.48 4.91
C PRO A 325 -14.73 -9.24 5.27
N LYS A 326 -14.62 -8.74 6.51
CA LYS A 326 -15.27 -7.51 6.95
C LYS A 326 -14.69 -6.28 6.26
N ASP A 327 -13.36 -6.20 6.16
CA ASP A 327 -12.68 -5.09 5.47
C ASP A 327 -13.07 -5.06 3.98
N ALA A 328 -13.21 -6.25 3.35
CA ALA A 328 -13.69 -6.36 1.98
C ALA A 328 -15.18 -6.00 1.81
N GLU A 329 -16.02 -6.32 2.79
CA GLU A 329 -17.44 -5.96 2.81
C GLU A 329 -17.65 -4.46 3.00
N GLU A 330 -16.89 -3.84 3.89
CA GLU A 330 -16.88 -2.39 4.11
C GLU A 330 -16.51 -1.65 2.82
N LEU A 331 -15.44 -2.07 2.12
CA LEU A 331 -15.06 -1.49 0.82
C LEU A 331 -16.18 -1.57 -0.23
N ILE A 332 -16.91 -2.68 -0.27
CA ILE A 332 -18.03 -2.85 -1.22
C ILE A 332 -19.21 -1.95 -0.84
N ASN A 333 -19.50 -1.82 0.44
CA ASN A 333 -20.62 -1.01 0.93
C ASN A 333 -20.35 0.48 0.74
N ASP A 334 -19.16 0.96 1.11
CA ASP A 334 -18.73 2.35 0.87
C ASP A 334 -18.87 2.73 -0.61
N ALA A 335 -18.44 1.83 -1.49
CA ALA A 335 -18.56 2.03 -2.94
C ALA A 335 -20.03 2.09 -3.39
N ARG A 336 -20.93 1.28 -2.81
CA ARG A 336 -22.37 1.32 -3.11
C ARG A 336 -23.02 2.61 -2.62
N GLU A 337 -22.75 3.03 -1.39
CA GLU A 337 -23.26 4.28 -0.83
C GLU A 337 -22.83 5.47 -1.68
N THR A 338 -21.60 5.46 -2.17
CA THR A 338 -21.09 6.53 -3.04
C THR A 338 -21.78 6.55 -4.42
N ILE A 339 -22.12 5.38 -4.98
CA ILE A 339 -22.94 5.29 -6.20
C ILE A 339 -24.31 5.95 -5.95
N GLU A 340 -24.98 5.55 -4.86
CA GLU A 340 -26.35 5.98 -4.54
C GLU A 340 -26.44 7.49 -4.25
N GLY A 341 -25.46 8.05 -3.53
CA GLY A 341 -25.41 9.48 -3.23
C GLY A 341 -25.26 10.37 -4.47
N GLN A 342 -24.57 9.90 -5.51
CA GLN A 342 -24.42 10.65 -6.78
C GLN A 342 -25.70 10.68 -7.62
N ASP A 343 -26.46 9.59 -7.61
CA ASP A 343 -27.74 9.51 -8.33
C ASP A 343 -28.79 10.44 -7.70
N GLN A 344 -28.79 10.57 -6.37
CA GLN A 344 -29.65 11.52 -5.67
C GLN A 344 -29.29 12.99 -6.00
N ASN A 345 -28.00 13.34 -6.01
CA ASN A 345 -27.57 14.72 -6.24
C ASN A 345 -27.86 15.19 -7.69
N LYS A 346 -27.68 14.31 -8.68
CA LYS A 346 -28.08 14.58 -10.08
C LYS A 346 -29.60 14.74 -10.26
N SER A 347 -30.38 14.00 -9.47
CA SER A 347 -31.84 14.08 -9.51
C SER A 347 -32.33 15.44 -9.01
N ILE A 348 -31.67 15.99 -7.98
CA ILE A 348 -32.00 17.29 -7.38
C ILE A 348 -31.63 18.44 -8.34
N GLU A 349 -30.45 18.42 -8.97
CA GLU A 349 -30.05 19.42 -9.98
C GLU A 349 -30.99 19.44 -11.19
N ASN A 350 -31.42 18.27 -11.68
CA ASN A 350 -32.36 18.18 -12.81
C ASN A 350 -33.80 18.60 -12.44
N SER A 351 -34.16 18.58 -11.16
CA SER A 351 -35.46 19.08 -10.67
C SER A 351 -35.47 20.57 -10.33
N SER A 352 -34.29 21.22 -10.35
CA SER A 352 -34.10 22.64 -10.01
C SER A 352 -33.85 23.53 -11.23
N ASN A 353 -33.95 22.98 -12.44
CA ASN A 353 -33.83 23.69 -13.73
C ASN A 353 -35.16 23.76 -14.48
#